data_AF-A0A6J4SU79-F1
#
_entry.id   AF-A0A6J4SU79-F1
#
_cell.length_a   1.000
_cell.length_b   1.000
_cell.length_c   1.000
_cell.angle_alpha   90.00
_cell.angle_beta   90.00
_cell.angle_gamma   90.00
#
_symmetry.space_group_name_H-M   'P 1'
#
loop_
_entity.id
_entity.type
_entity.pdbx_description
1 polymer ?
#
loop_
_entity_poly.entity_id
_entity_poly.type
_entity_poly.pdbx_seq_one_letter_code
_entity_poly.pdbx_strand_id
1 'polypeptide(L)'
;MRRFTRLLAAGVSVVCLAVVPASALADPGEDHGHYHDDEFPVPTPSLPLFGPGLQNFSLLGLSDKDGVTNSDLAFHGNLAFAGNYDGFRIFNIRNAARPRLLADVRCRAVQSDLTVFKADNGRMYLLQSIDRAVTAPDCSGVDTPLVREMENGTMRNRAGFGWEGLRMFDVTDANNPRFVKFFRTECGSHTHTLVPDRRNGMMHAYVASYPLGSGITAEADRAAAGDLFCDAPHQKISIVDLPLDDPESGTVRTKALSSDSEPYDPDGPFDATGSPTGGPVGGQPAFIACHDHQAFMPRNIVVGSCAGDAQLWDITDRGDPTSADGEAHTHISLEPEFDFIHNAVVTWDGETVAISDESGGGGEPRCDGPNTVRGFTYFYSLVDPGDEAPELQGRYMIPRPQNTEICVSHNGITLPTTDGRHLMVQAFYQGGTSFYDFTDPAAAREIGFADPETSIGKTDAWSSYWYNGAVYVNGGLNRRNTPGGQPDGNRGFESYRLRDEDGSRVTTRRWRHLNPQTQEQFQVPDFEDEDEDEDDN
;
A
#
# COMPACT_ATOMS: atom_id res chain seq x y z
N MET A 1 55.91 -62.02 -2.82
CA MET A 1 55.58 -60.93 -3.76
C MET A 1 54.09 -60.61 -3.64
N ARG A 2 53.78 -59.42 -3.15
CA ARG A 2 52.45 -58.94 -2.75
C ARG A 2 51.56 -58.68 -3.97
N ARG A 3 50.31 -59.16 -3.97
CA ARG A 3 49.23 -58.68 -4.85
C ARG A 3 48.33 -57.76 -4.02
N PHE A 4 48.29 -56.48 -4.40
CA PHE A 4 47.43 -55.46 -3.79
C PHE A 4 46.06 -55.47 -4.47
N THR A 5 45.02 -55.66 -3.67
CA THR A 5 43.61 -55.44 -4.00
C THR A 5 43.34 -53.94 -3.98
N ARG A 6 42.87 -53.35 -5.09
CA ARG A 6 42.40 -51.96 -5.13
C ARG A 6 40.89 -51.92 -4.86
N LEU A 7 40.52 -51.37 -3.70
CA LEU A 7 39.17 -50.93 -3.37
C LEU A 7 38.93 -49.58 -4.07
N LEU A 8 37.88 -49.52 -4.89
CA LEU A 8 37.31 -48.28 -5.42
C LEU A 8 36.24 -47.80 -4.43
N ALA A 9 36.53 -46.72 -3.71
CA ALA A 9 35.55 -46.01 -2.90
C ALA A 9 34.78 -45.04 -3.80
N ALA A 10 33.48 -45.27 -3.98
CA ALA A 10 32.56 -44.32 -4.56
C ALA A 10 32.16 -43.31 -3.48
N GLY A 11 32.70 -42.09 -3.55
CA GLY A 11 32.25 -40.97 -2.74
C GLY A 11 30.98 -40.38 -3.35
N VAL A 12 29.85 -40.53 -2.67
CA VAL A 12 28.61 -39.80 -2.96
C VAL A 12 28.73 -38.44 -2.30
N SER A 13 29.01 -37.40 -3.10
CA SER A 13 28.90 -36.02 -2.64
C SER A 13 27.43 -35.62 -2.64
N VAL A 14 26.82 -35.60 -1.46
CA VAL A 14 25.51 -34.97 -1.25
C VAL A 14 25.72 -33.46 -1.28
N VAL A 15 25.32 -32.82 -2.37
CA VAL A 15 25.19 -31.36 -2.43
C VAL A 15 23.88 -31.02 -1.72
N CYS A 16 23.98 -30.63 -0.44
CA CYS A 16 22.88 -29.97 0.24
C CYS A 16 22.70 -28.58 -0.39
N LEU A 17 21.72 -28.44 -1.29
CA LEU A 17 21.14 -27.15 -1.63
C LEU A 17 20.46 -26.60 -0.38
N ALA A 18 21.14 -25.70 0.33
CA ALA A 18 20.50 -24.87 1.33
C ALA A 18 19.58 -23.89 0.60
N VAL A 19 18.29 -24.23 0.51
CA VAL A 19 17.24 -23.26 0.21
C VAL A 19 17.16 -22.36 1.43
N VAL A 20 17.79 -21.19 1.35
CA VAL A 20 17.57 -20.11 2.32
C VAL A 20 16.17 -19.57 2.02
N PRO A 21 15.19 -19.68 2.93
CA PRO A 21 13.92 -19.02 2.74
C PRO A 21 14.21 -17.52 2.69
N ALA A 22 13.75 -16.84 1.63
CA ALA A 22 13.71 -15.39 1.61
C ALA A 22 12.81 -14.94 2.75
N SER A 23 13.41 -14.49 3.85
CA SER A 23 12.73 -13.67 4.84
C SER A 23 12.28 -12.41 4.12
N ALA A 24 10.98 -12.09 4.21
CA ALA A 24 10.54 -10.72 3.97
C ALA A 24 11.29 -9.87 5.00
N LEU A 25 12.30 -9.16 4.52
CA LEU A 25 12.93 -8.10 5.29
C LEU A 25 11.91 -6.97 5.27
N ALA A 26 11.58 -6.48 6.47
CA ALA A 26 10.98 -5.18 6.61
C ALA A 26 11.86 -4.10 5.96
N ASP A 27 11.21 -3.05 5.48
CA ASP A 27 11.87 -1.90 4.87
C ASP A 27 12.48 -1.03 6.00
N PRO A 28 13.78 -0.66 5.95
CA PRO A 28 14.47 -0.11 7.10
C PRO A 28 14.23 1.39 7.23
N GLY A 29 13.98 1.87 8.44
CA GLY A 29 13.97 3.30 8.75
C GLY A 29 14.26 3.55 10.22
N GLU A 30 15.52 3.80 10.57
CA GLU A 30 15.90 4.25 11.92
C GLU A 30 16.66 5.59 11.94
N ASP A 31 16.20 6.47 12.85
CA ASP A 31 16.89 7.54 13.58
C ASP A 31 17.28 8.89 12.90
N HIS A 32 16.28 9.72 12.61
CA HIS A 32 16.40 11.19 12.49
C HIS A 32 16.24 11.93 13.83
N GLY A 33 17.35 12.34 14.44
CA GLY A 33 17.34 13.16 15.64
C GLY A 33 17.28 14.66 15.33
N HIS A 34 16.12 15.30 15.51
CA HIS A 34 15.98 16.73 15.82
C HIS A 34 14.66 16.98 16.57
N TYR A 35 14.69 16.99 17.90
CA TYR A 35 13.54 17.36 18.71
C TYR A 35 13.43 18.89 18.78
N HIS A 36 12.38 19.45 18.17
CA HIS A 36 11.85 20.76 18.51
C HIS A 36 10.63 20.59 19.44
N ASP A 37 10.33 21.62 20.23
CA ASP A 37 9.17 21.62 21.14
C ASP A 37 7.88 21.43 20.32
N ASP A 38 7.15 20.33 20.54
CA ASP A 38 5.91 20.00 19.82
C ASP A 38 4.88 21.15 19.90
N GLU A 39 4.54 21.77 18.75
CA GLU A 39 3.43 22.73 18.68
C GLU A 39 2.06 22.02 18.83
N PHE A 40 2.01 20.73 18.48
CA PHE A 40 0.84 19.86 18.61
C PHE A 40 1.13 18.66 19.52
N PRO A 41 0.72 18.68 20.81
CA PRO A 41 0.91 17.57 21.71
C PRO A 41 0.09 16.35 21.25
N VAL A 42 0.66 15.15 21.34
CA VAL A 42 -0.13 13.92 21.20
C VAL A 42 -1.23 13.94 22.25
N PRO A 43 -2.53 13.90 21.85
CA PRO A 43 -3.62 13.97 22.82
C PRO A 43 -3.46 12.86 23.85
N THR A 44 -3.58 13.22 25.13
CA THR A 44 -3.58 12.22 26.20
C THR A 44 -4.71 11.22 25.90
N PRO A 45 -4.47 9.90 26.00
CA PRO A 45 -5.51 8.89 25.76
C PRO A 45 -6.81 9.28 26.49
N SER A 46 -7.86 9.55 25.73
CA SER A 46 -9.20 9.89 26.27
C SER A 46 -9.92 8.65 26.82
N LEU A 47 -9.40 7.47 26.47
CA LEU A 47 -9.84 6.16 26.92
C LEU A 47 -8.73 5.54 27.79
N PRO A 48 -9.07 4.78 28.86
CA PRO A 48 -8.05 4.04 29.61
C PRO A 48 -7.21 3.22 28.64
N LEU A 49 -5.91 3.06 28.92
CA LEU A 49 -4.99 2.21 28.14
C LEU A 49 -5.58 0.80 28.01
N PHE A 50 -6.37 0.59 26.98
CA PHE A 50 -6.92 -0.70 26.64
C PHE A 50 -5.81 -1.40 25.86
N GLY A 51 -5.34 -2.52 26.39
CA GLY A 51 -4.52 -3.44 25.60
C GLY A 51 -5.34 -4.03 24.44
N PRO A 52 -4.85 -5.10 23.82
CA PRO A 52 -5.55 -5.70 22.69
C PRO A 52 -7.02 -6.05 23.00
N GLY A 53 -7.88 -5.91 21.99
CA GLY A 53 -9.32 -6.08 22.15
C GLY A 53 -10.15 -5.44 21.03
N LEU A 54 -11.47 -5.41 21.25
CA LEU A 54 -12.40 -4.74 20.35
C LEU A 54 -13.17 -3.67 21.14
N GLN A 55 -13.13 -2.42 20.68
CA GLN A 55 -13.98 -1.34 21.16
C GLN A 55 -14.75 -0.76 19.98
N ASN A 56 -16.08 -0.69 20.08
CA ASN A 56 -16.97 -0.24 19.00
C ASN A 56 -16.89 -1.05 17.68
N PHE A 57 -16.04 -2.08 17.65
CA PHE A 57 -16.00 -3.10 16.62
C PHE A 57 -16.70 -4.38 17.09
N SER A 58 -17.22 -5.16 16.14
CA SER A 58 -17.63 -6.54 16.37
C SER A 58 -17.25 -7.38 15.17
N LEU A 59 -16.43 -8.41 15.36
CA LEU A 59 -16.09 -9.35 14.28
C LEU A 59 -17.36 -9.98 13.71
N LEU A 60 -17.51 -9.90 12.38
CA LEU A 60 -18.65 -10.44 11.65
C LEU A 60 -18.27 -11.72 10.92
N GLY A 61 -17.19 -11.70 10.18
CA GLY A 61 -16.75 -12.80 9.34
C GLY A 61 -15.23 -12.81 9.22
N LEU A 62 -14.68 -14.01 9.08
CA LEU A 62 -13.24 -14.27 9.00
C LEU A 62 -13.02 -15.35 7.93
N SER A 63 -12.05 -15.11 7.07
CA SER A 63 -11.51 -16.07 6.11
C SER A 63 -10.00 -16.00 6.12
N ASP A 64 -9.41 -16.88 6.92
CA ASP A 64 -7.99 -17.18 7.01
C ASP A 64 -7.28 -17.32 5.65
N LYS A 65 -6.07 -16.74 5.55
CA LYS A 65 -5.09 -17.02 4.47
C LYS A 65 -3.69 -16.90 5.01
N ASP A 66 -3.15 -18.06 5.36
CA ASP A 66 -1.84 -18.19 5.99
C ASP A 66 -0.73 -18.60 5.01
N GLY A 67 0.51 -18.42 5.43
CA GLY A 67 1.71 -18.82 4.69
C GLY A 67 2.18 -17.78 3.68
N VAL A 68 1.44 -16.68 3.53
CA VAL A 68 1.68 -15.60 2.59
C VAL A 68 1.39 -14.26 3.26
N THR A 69 2.10 -13.21 2.83
CA THR A 69 1.77 -11.83 3.19
C THR A 69 0.52 -11.41 2.45
N ASN A 70 -0.53 -11.01 3.16
CA ASN A 70 -1.73 -10.43 2.57
C ASN A 70 -1.48 -8.94 2.29
N SER A 71 -2.14 -8.40 1.28
CA SER A 71 -1.96 -7.01 0.82
C SER A 71 -3.30 -6.34 0.57
N ASP A 72 -3.36 -5.34 -0.31
CA ASP A 72 -4.48 -4.43 -0.37
C ASP A 72 -5.83 -5.02 -0.86
N LEU A 73 -6.89 -4.24 -0.71
CA LEU A 73 -8.27 -4.61 -1.01
C LEU A 73 -8.93 -3.70 -2.06
N ALA A 74 -9.74 -4.29 -2.93
CA ALA A 74 -10.67 -3.56 -3.81
C ALA A 74 -12.09 -4.15 -3.76
N PHE A 75 -13.09 -3.36 -4.17
CA PHE A 75 -14.50 -3.74 -4.06
C PHE A 75 -15.31 -3.37 -5.29
N HIS A 76 -16.22 -4.25 -5.71
CA HIS A 76 -17.22 -3.95 -6.74
C HIS A 76 -18.54 -4.64 -6.42
N GLY A 77 -19.58 -3.86 -6.15
CA GLY A 77 -20.92 -4.32 -5.79
C GLY A 77 -20.90 -5.20 -4.52
N ASN A 78 -21.08 -6.51 -4.71
CA ASN A 78 -21.03 -7.50 -3.63
C ASN A 78 -19.76 -8.34 -3.65
N LEU A 79 -18.70 -7.88 -4.32
CA LEU A 79 -17.42 -8.55 -4.40
C LEU A 79 -16.35 -7.76 -3.65
N ALA A 80 -15.51 -8.48 -2.90
CA ALA A 80 -14.23 -7.99 -2.40
C ALA A 80 -13.11 -8.79 -3.07
N PHE A 81 -12.05 -8.09 -3.47
CA PHE A 81 -10.84 -8.63 -4.06
C PHE A 81 -9.72 -8.38 -3.06
N ALA A 82 -9.05 -9.44 -2.63
CA ALA A 82 -8.04 -9.39 -1.58
C ALA A 82 -6.69 -9.88 -2.06
N GLY A 83 -5.73 -8.96 -2.14
CA GLY A 83 -4.36 -9.22 -2.58
C GLY A 83 -3.59 -10.06 -1.57
N ASN A 84 -2.58 -10.76 -2.07
CA ASN A 84 -1.53 -11.37 -1.27
C ASN A 84 -0.31 -11.66 -2.16
N TYR A 85 0.84 -11.88 -1.56
CA TYR A 85 2.08 -12.03 -2.30
C TYR A 85 2.10 -13.24 -3.26
N ASP A 86 1.19 -14.21 -3.10
CA ASP A 86 1.05 -15.37 -3.97
C ASP A 86 -0.17 -15.31 -4.90
N GLY A 87 -0.85 -14.17 -5.02
CA GLY A 87 -1.98 -13.95 -5.92
C GLY A 87 -3.10 -13.16 -5.27
N PHE A 88 -4.35 -13.59 -5.44
CA PHE A 88 -5.49 -12.89 -4.87
C PHE A 88 -6.67 -13.81 -4.60
N ARG A 89 -7.56 -13.37 -3.71
CA ARG A 89 -8.82 -14.05 -3.39
C ARG A 89 -9.99 -13.16 -3.77
N ILE A 90 -11.07 -13.76 -4.24
CA ILE A 90 -12.33 -13.05 -4.50
C ILE A 90 -13.40 -13.58 -3.57
N PHE A 91 -14.10 -12.68 -2.90
CA PHE A 91 -15.17 -12.99 -1.95
C PHE A 91 -16.49 -12.40 -2.42
N ASN A 92 -17.57 -13.15 -2.25
CA ASN A 92 -18.90 -12.56 -2.19
C ASN A 92 -19.16 -12.05 -0.76
N ILE A 93 -19.38 -10.74 -0.64
CA ILE A 93 -19.58 -10.02 0.61
C ILE A 93 -21.01 -9.49 0.79
N ARG A 94 -21.99 -10.01 0.01
CA ARG A 94 -23.41 -9.63 0.16
C ARG A 94 -23.92 -9.73 1.61
N ASN A 95 -23.33 -10.67 2.37
CA ASN A 95 -23.47 -10.73 3.81
C ASN A 95 -22.08 -10.66 4.45
N ALA A 96 -21.71 -9.50 4.99
CA ALA A 96 -20.44 -9.31 5.69
C ALA A 96 -20.23 -10.27 6.86
N ALA A 97 -21.29 -10.80 7.50
CA ALA A 97 -21.13 -11.81 8.56
C ALA A 97 -20.77 -13.21 8.04
N ARG A 98 -20.85 -13.43 6.73
CA ARG A 98 -20.61 -14.72 6.09
C ARG A 98 -19.99 -14.50 4.70
N PRO A 99 -18.79 -13.88 4.61
CA PRO A 99 -18.11 -13.72 3.33
C PRO A 99 -17.86 -15.11 2.73
N ARG A 100 -18.16 -15.28 1.44
CA ARG A 100 -18.00 -16.55 0.74
C ARG A 100 -16.86 -16.43 -0.26
N LEU A 101 -15.78 -17.16 -0.04
CA LEU A 101 -14.70 -17.31 -1.01
C LEU A 101 -15.24 -17.91 -2.32
N LEU A 102 -14.99 -17.22 -3.44
CA LEU A 102 -15.35 -17.62 -4.79
C LEU A 102 -14.15 -18.18 -5.54
N ALA A 103 -13.00 -17.51 -5.43
CA ALA A 103 -11.75 -17.91 -6.06
C ALA A 103 -10.57 -17.62 -5.13
N ASP A 104 -9.58 -18.52 -5.13
CA ASP A 104 -8.25 -18.33 -4.55
C ASP A 104 -7.23 -18.56 -5.66
N VAL A 105 -6.86 -17.48 -6.34
CA VAL A 105 -6.01 -17.48 -7.52
C VAL A 105 -4.56 -17.46 -7.07
N ARG A 106 -3.80 -18.50 -7.44
CA ARG A 106 -2.35 -18.54 -7.22
C ARG A 106 -1.66 -17.93 -8.43
N CYS A 107 -1.07 -16.77 -8.23
CA CYS A 107 -0.34 -16.01 -9.24
C CYS A 107 0.70 -15.14 -8.54
N ARG A 108 1.94 -15.63 -8.45
CA ARG A 108 3.00 -14.99 -7.67
C ARG A 108 3.19 -13.51 -8.06
N ALA A 109 3.01 -12.62 -7.09
CA ALA A 109 3.08 -11.17 -7.26
C ALA A 109 3.47 -10.54 -5.92
N VAL A 110 4.73 -10.13 -5.73
CA VAL A 110 5.08 -9.33 -4.52
C VAL A 110 4.31 -8.01 -4.60
N GLN A 111 3.94 -7.49 -3.42
CA GLN A 111 2.96 -6.44 -3.22
C GLN A 111 1.54 -6.87 -3.58
N SER A 112 1.23 -7.13 -4.85
CA SER A 112 -0.09 -7.61 -5.29
C SER A 112 -1.26 -6.73 -4.83
N ASP A 113 -1.07 -5.42 -4.76
CA ASP A 113 -2.17 -4.49 -4.58
C ASP A 113 -3.09 -4.55 -5.80
N LEU A 114 -4.38 -4.39 -5.54
CA LEU A 114 -5.43 -4.71 -6.50
C LEU A 114 -6.30 -3.50 -6.75
N THR A 115 -6.69 -3.32 -8.01
CA THR A 115 -7.84 -2.48 -8.37
C THR A 115 -8.77 -3.26 -9.29
N VAL A 116 -10.04 -2.84 -9.31
CA VAL A 116 -11.07 -3.43 -10.17
C VAL A 116 -11.87 -2.34 -10.87
N PHE A 117 -12.20 -2.57 -12.13
CA PHE A 117 -13.09 -1.69 -12.88
C PHE A 117 -13.95 -2.47 -13.88
N LYS A 118 -15.11 -1.92 -14.20
CA LYS A 118 -15.96 -2.40 -15.30
C LYS A 118 -15.70 -1.56 -16.53
N ALA A 119 -15.35 -2.22 -17.62
CA ALA A 119 -15.11 -1.63 -18.93
C ALA A 119 -16.41 -1.46 -19.73
N ASP A 120 -16.39 -0.63 -20.76
CA ASP A 120 -17.57 -0.32 -21.60
C ASP A 120 -17.97 -1.51 -22.48
N ASN A 121 -17.03 -2.43 -22.73
CA ASN A 121 -17.33 -3.73 -23.35
C ASN A 121 -18.08 -4.71 -22.43
N GLY A 122 -18.44 -4.28 -21.22
CA GLY A 122 -19.24 -5.03 -20.25
C GLY A 122 -18.45 -6.01 -19.39
N ARG A 123 -17.15 -6.19 -19.64
CA ARG A 123 -16.28 -7.07 -18.85
C ARG A 123 -15.77 -6.35 -17.60
N MET A 124 -15.49 -7.13 -16.57
CA MET A 124 -14.86 -6.64 -15.35
C MET A 124 -13.38 -7.04 -15.37
N TYR A 125 -12.51 -6.06 -15.18
CA TYR A 125 -11.07 -6.25 -15.16
C TYR A 125 -10.52 -5.97 -13.77
N LEU A 126 -9.54 -6.78 -13.37
CA LEU A 126 -8.74 -6.57 -12.18
C LEU A 126 -7.29 -6.34 -12.59
N LEU A 127 -6.67 -5.32 -12.01
CA LEU A 127 -5.23 -5.08 -12.13
C LEU A 127 -4.53 -5.53 -10.85
N GLN A 128 -3.32 -6.07 -11.01
CA GLN A 128 -2.49 -6.58 -9.92
C GLN A 128 -1.07 -6.03 -10.06
N SER A 129 -0.59 -5.34 -9.02
CA SER A 129 0.78 -4.84 -8.88
C SER A 129 1.81 -5.95 -8.73
N ILE A 130 2.98 -5.75 -9.34
CA ILE A 130 4.17 -6.61 -9.22
C ILE A 130 5.42 -5.73 -9.24
N ASP A 131 6.10 -5.67 -8.10
CA ASP A 131 7.30 -4.88 -7.87
C ASP A 131 8.59 -5.72 -7.80
N ARG A 132 8.44 -7.06 -7.80
CA ARG A 132 9.54 -8.00 -7.91
C ARG A 132 9.42 -8.80 -9.19
N ALA A 133 10.43 -8.67 -10.04
CA ALA A 133 10.53 -9.41 -11.29
C ALA A 133 10.26 -10.92 -11.14
N VAL A 134 9.37 -11.43 -11.98
CA VAL A 134 9.07 -12.86 -12.13
C VAL A 134 9.44 -13.38 -13.52
N THR A 135 9.59 -14.69 -13.66
CA THR A 135 10.12 -15.32 -14.89
C THR A 135 9.16 -15.37 -16.07
N ALA A 136 7.86 -15.12 -15.86
CA ALA A 136 6.84 -15.14 -16.91
C ALA A 136 5.73 -14.11 -16.63
N PRO A 137 5.08 -13.57 -17.68
CA PRO A 137 4.04 -12.56 -17.51
C PRO A 137 2.76 -13.13 -16.89
N ASP A 138 2.48 -14.42 -17.03
CA ASP A 138 1.28 -15.05 -16.48
C ASP A 138 1.56 -15.76 -15.13
N CYS A 139 0.57 -16.52 -14.63
CA CYS A 139 0.65 -17.22 -13.35
C CYS A 139 1.56 -18.47 -13.36
N SER A 140 2.23 -18.78 -14.48
CA SER A 140 3.35 -19.74 -14.49
C SER A 140 4.65 -19.13 -13.98
N GLY A 141 4.70 -17.80 -13.84
CA GLY A 141 5.85 -17.06 -13.33
C GLY A 141 6.19 -17.41 -11.88
N VAL A 142 7.48 -17.47 -11.60
CA VAL A 142 8.06 -17.57 -10.25
C VAL A 142 9.05 -16.44 -10.05
N ASP A 143 9.47 -16.17 -8.81
CA ASP A 143 10.49 -15.15 -8.53
C ASP A 143 11.72 -15.36 -9.42
N THR A 144 12.12 -14.30 -10.10
CA THR A 144 13.36 -14.31 -10.87
C THR A 144 14.55 -14.50 -9.91
N PRO A 145 15.53 -15.36 -10.24
CA PRO A 145 16.69 -15.58 -9.38
C PRO A 145 17.44 -14.28 -9.06
N LEU A 146 17.87 -14.16 -7.81
CA LEU A 146 18.75 -13.07 -7.39
C LEU A 146 20.20 -13.37 -7.75
N VAL A 147 20.92 -12.35 -8.21
CA VAL A 147 22.34 -12.38 -8.55
C VAL A 147 23.08 -11.41 -7.64
N ARG A 148 24.30 -11.79 -7.23
CA ARG A 148 25.17 -10.90 -6.45
C ARG A 148 26.11 -10.13 -7.36
N GLU A 149 26.09 -8.81 -7.25
CA GLU A 149 26.99 -7.94 -8.00
C GLU A 149 27.54 -6.81 -7.13
N MET A 150 28.66 -6.24 -7.58
CA MET A 150 29.31 -5.11 -6.94
C MET A 150 28.77 -3.82 -7.52
N GLU A 151 28.14 -3.00 -6.69
CA GLU A 151 27.68 -1.66 -7.01
C GLU A 151 28.35 -0.67 -6.06
N ASN A 152 29.06 0.33 -6.63
CA ASN A 152 29.77 1.36 -5.85
C ASN A 152 30.64 0.79 -4.72
N GLY A 153 31.29 -0.35 -4.96
CA GLY A 153 32.16 -1.01 -3.97
C GLY A 153 31.42 -1.85 -2.92
N THR A 154 30.10 -1.98 -3.02
CA THR A 154 29.26 -2.74 -2.09
C THR A 154 28.57 -3.91 -2.82
N MET A 155 28.50 -5.07 -2.18
CA MET A 155 27.88 -6.25 -2.77
C MET A 155 26.35 -6.21 -2.55
N ARG A 156 25.57 -6.23 -3.63
CA ARG A 156 24.10 -6.16 -3.64
C ARG A 156 23.49 -7.44 -4.22
N ASN A 157 22.23 -7.72 -3.88
CA ASN A 157 21.44 -8.79 -4.48
C ASN A 157 20.46 -8.19 -5.49
N ARG A 158 20.74 -8.25 -6.80
CA ARG A 158 19.83 -7.79 -7.85
C ARG A 158 18.94 -8.90 -8.36
N ALA A 159 17.74 -8.57 -8.84
CA ALA A 159 16.98 -9.52 -9.66
C ALA A 159 17.66 -9.69 -11.04
N GLY A 160 17.63 -10.89 -11.61
CA GLY A 160 17.85 -11.04 -13.06
C GLY A 160 16.71 -10.41 -13.86
N PHE A 161 16.83 -10.41 -15.19
CA PHE A 161 15.75 -9.93 -16.06
C PHE A 161 14.44 -10.69 -15.83
N GLY A 162 13.33 -9.96 -15.71
CA GLY A 162 11.99 -10.56 -15.63
C GLY A 162 10.84 -9.60 -15.90
N TRP A 163 9.66 -10.00 -15.44
CA TRP A 163 8.40 -9.28 -15.62
C TRP A 163 7.98 -8.64 -14.31
N GLU A 164 7.91 -7.31 -14.30
CA GLU A 164 7.40 -6.45 -13.23
C GLU A 164 6.56 -5.32 -13.84
N GLY A 165 5.53 -4.86 -13.12
CA GLY A 165 4.51 -3.96 -13.64
C GLY A 165 3.10 -4.44 -13.29
N LEU A 166 2.14 -4.28 -14.19
CA LEU A 166 0.73 -4.60 -13.93
C LEU A 166 0.25 -5.84 -14.69
N ARG A 167 -0.31 -6.81 -13.96
CA ARG A 167 -1.11 -7.90 -14.56
C ARG A 167 -2.56 -7.52 -14.64
N MET A 168 -3.18 -7.82 -15.78
CA MET A 168 -4.63 -7.69 -15.98
C MET A 168 -5.30 -9.05 -16.05
N PHE A 169 -6.40 -9.18 -15.31
CA PHE A 169 -7.28 -10.33 -15.30
C PHE A 169 -8.69 -9.94 -15.73
N ASP A 170 -9.35 -10.80 -16.49
CA ASP A 170 -10.80 -10.78 -16.65
C ASP A 170 -11.42 -11.51 -15.45
N VAL A 171 -12.22 -10.78 -14.67
CA VAL A 171 -12.92 -11.25 -13.47
C VAL A 171 -14.44 -11.16 -13.62
N THR A 172 -14.94 -11.08 -14.86
CA THR A 172 -16.39 -11.05 -15.16
C THR A 172 -17.09 -12.27 -14.56
N ASP A 173 -16.49 -13.46 -14.67
CA ASP A 173 -16.83 -14.61 -13.81
C ASP A 173 -15.86 -14.66 -12.62
N ALA A 174 -16.29 -14.11 -11.49
CA ALA A 174 -15.52 -14.08 -10.25
C ALA A 174 -15.10 -15.46 -9.70
N ASN A 175 -15.67 -16.57 -10.19
CA ASN A 175 -15.24 -17.92 -9.80
C ASN A 175 -14.11 -18.45 -10.70
N ASN A 176 -13.94 -17.88 -11.89
CA ASN A 176 -12.91 -18.29 -12.85
C ASN A 176 -12.18 -17.07 -13.43
N PRO A 177 -11.39 -16.33 -12.62
CA PRO A 177 -10.51 -15.28 -13.12
C PRO A 177 -9.57 -15.79 -14.21
N ARG A 178 -9.34 -15.00 -15.25
CA ARG A 178 -8.47 -15.35 -16.38
C ARG A 178 -7.41 -14.29 -16.59
N PHE A 179 -6.15 -14.68 -16.65
CA PHE A 179 -5.08 -13.79 -17.08
C PHE A 179 -5.34 -13.32 -18.52
N VAL A 180 -5.14 -12.04 -18.77
CA VAL A 180 -5.39 -11.40 -20.07
C VAL A 180 -4.09 -10.84 -20.65
N LYS A 181 -3.45 -9.93 -19.91
CA LYS A 181 -2.29 -9.19 -20.40
C LYS A 181 -1.38 -8.77 -19.25
N PHE A 182 -0.12 -8.54 -19.57
CA PHE A 182 0.86 -7.91 -18.68
C PHE A 182 1.31 -6.58 -19.29
N PHE A 183 1.31 -5.52 -18.50
CA PHE A 183 1.85 -4.21 -18.81
C PHE A 183 3.17 -4.06 -18.06
N ARG A 184 4.28 -4.32 -18.76
CA ARG A 184 5.61 -4.19 -18.17
C ARG A 184 5.95 -2.71 -18.06
N THR A 185 6.36 -2.29 -16.87
CA THR A 185 6.83 -0.93 -16.57
C THR A 185 8.35 -0.95 -16.42
N GLU A 186 8.98 0.22 -16.41
CA GLU A 186 10.44 0.31 -16.31
C GLU A 186 10.95 -0.11 -14.93
N CYS A 187 10.16 0.14 -13.88
CA CYS A 187 10.53 0.02 -12.46
C CYS A 187 9.58 -0.87 -11.65
N GLY A 188 8.83 -1.74 -12.31
CA GLY A 188 7.77 -2.52 -11.67
C GLY A 188 6.57 -1.68 -11.24
N SER A 189 5.72 -2.27 -10.40
CA SER A 189 4.55 -1.63 -9.80
C SER A 189 4.47 -2.09 -8.36
N HIS A 190 4.79 -1.19 -7.42
CA HIS A 190 4.54 -1.40 -6.01
C HIS A 190 3.04 -1.20 -5.77
N THR A 191 2.58 0.03 -5.87
CA THR A 191 1.14 0.35 -5.88
C THR A 191 0.69 0.78 -7.27
N HIS A 192 -0.61 0.91 -7.45
CA HIS A 192 -1.18 1.62 -8.57
C HIS A 192 -2.55 2.20 -8.22
N THR A 193 -2.88 3.31 -8.88
CA THR A 193 -4.13 4.05 -8.64
C THR A 193 -4.90 4.19 -9.96
N LEU A 194 -6.18 3.84 -9.94
CA LEU A 194 -7.05 3.99 -11.12
C LEU A 194 -7.63 5.40 -11.18
N VAL A 195 -7.33 6.12 -12.25
CA VAL A 195 -7.88 7.45 -12.54
C VAL A 195 -8.85 7.31 -13.72
N PRO A 196 -10.16 7.14 -13.48
CA PRO A 196 -11.14 6.96 -14.55
C PRO A 196 -11.24 8.24 -15.38
N ASP A 197 -11.22 8.18 -16.70
CA ASP A 197 -11.43 9.31 -17.62
C ASP A 197 -12.55 9.00 -18.62
N ARG A 198 -13.76 8.89 -18.08
CA ARG A 198 -14.96 8.52 -18.85
C ARG A 198 -15.29 9.49 -19.98
N ARG A 199 -14.89 10.76 -19.87
CA ARG A 199 -15.13 11.77 -20.91
C ARG A 199 -14.35 11.48 -22.18
N ASN A 200 -13.16 10.89 -22.04
CA ASN A 200 -12.31 10.49 -23.16
C ASN A 200 -12.37 8.99 -23.47
N GLY A 201 -13.23 8.22 -22.78
CA GLY A 201 -13.33 6.77 -22.95
C GLY A 201 -12.09 6.02 -22.45
N MET A 202 -11.41 6.55 -21.44
CA MET A 202 -10.14 6.03 -20.94
C MET A 202 -10.21 5.70 -19.44
N MET A 203 -9.31 4.83 -19.01
CA MET A 203 -8.93 4.58 -17.64
C MET A 203 -7.41 4.66 -17.56
N HIS A 204 -6.86 5.42 -16.63
CA HIS A 204 -5.42 5.51 -16.43
C HIS A 204 -5.04 4.78 -15.15
N ALA A 205 -3.98 4.00 -15.16
CA ALA A 205 -3.35 3.45 -13.96
C ALA A 205 -2.05 4.21 -13.70
N TYR A 206 -2.02 5.01 -12.64
CA TYR A 206 -0.82 5.69 -12.17
C TYR A 206 -0.05 4.72 -11.29
N VAL A 207 1.13 4.31 -11.75
CA VAL A 207 1.94 3.27 -11.12
C VAL A 207 3.04 3.91 -10.30
N ALA A 208 3.01 3.64 -9.00
CA ALA A 208 4.07 4.01 -8.07
C ALA A 208 4.99 2.81 -7.85
N SER A 209 6.29 3.08 -7.80
CA SER A 209 7.31 2.06 -7.50
C SER A 209 8.61 2.75 -7.12
N TYR A 210 9.30 2.18 -6.14
CA TYR A 210 10.53 2.71 -5.57
C TYR A 210 11.58 1.59 -5.45
N PRO A 211 12.88 1.92 -5.26
CA PRO A 211 13.90 0.91 -5.03
C PRO A 211 13.57 0.12 -3.76
N LEU A 212 13.15 -1.12 -3.91
CA LEU A 212 12.78 -1.97 -2.78
C LEU A 212 14.02 -2.19 -1.90
N GLY A 213 13.96 -1.81 -0.62
CA GLY A 213 15.08 -1.78 0.34
C GLY A 213 15.84 -3.10 0.53
N SER A 214 15.37 -4.18 -0.10
CA SER A 214 16.04 -5.47 -0.26
C SER A 214 17.17 -5.50 -1.32
N GLY A 215 17.42 -4.40 -2.02
CA GLY A 215 18.49 -4.26 -3.03
C GLY A 215 18.20 -4.95 -4.35
N ILE A 216 16.96 -5.39 -4.57
CA ILE A 216 16.52 -6.16 -5.74
C ILE A 216 16.36 -5.30 -7.01
N THR A 217 16.27 -3.98 -6.86
CA THR A 217 16.23 -3.00 -7.95
C THR A 217 17.56 -2.27 -8.05
N ALA A 218 18.26 -2.22 -9.19
CA ALA A 218 17.85 -2.55 -10.56
C ALA A 218 18.14 -4.00 -11.02
N GLU A 219 17.63 -4.40 -12.19
CA GLU A 219 17.94 -5.71 -12.80
C GLU A 219 19.44 -5.86 -13.16
N ALA A 220 20.07 -6.99 -12.86
CA ALA A 220 21.48 -7.25 -13.20
C ALA A 220 21.71 -7.35 -14.72
N ASP A 221 20.72 -7.86 -15.45
CA ASP A 221 20.84 -8.23 -16.86
C ASP A 221 20.45 -7.07 -17.81
N ARG A 222 21.12 -5.91 -17.69
CA ARG A 222 20.79 -4.68 -18.46
C ARG A 222 20.60 -4.92 -19.97
N ALA A 223 21.40 -5.81 -20.57
CA ALA A 223 21.31 -6.13 -21.99
C ALA A 223 20.02 -6.86 -22.39
N ALA A 224 19.41 -7.62 -21.47
CA ALA A 224 18.12 -8.28 -21.68
C ALA A 224 16.95 -7.32 -21.40
N ALA A 225 17.12 -6.38 -20.46
CA ALA A 225 16.13 -5.37 -20.10
C ALA A 225 15.81 -4.39 -21.24
N GLY A 226 16.80 -4.08 -22.09
CA GLY A 226 16.64 -3.07 -23.13
C GLY A 226 16.39 -1.69 -22.53
N ASP A 227 15.38 -0.99 -23.04
CA ASP A 227 14.98 0.35 -22.55
C ASP A 227 14.13 0.29 -21.27
N LEU A 228 13.71 -0.90 -20.83
CA LEU A 228 12.88 -1.09 -19.63
C LEU A 228 13.76 -1.30 -18.38
N PHE A 229 14.70 -0.38 -18.19
CA PHE A 229 15.67 -0.47 -17.12
C PHE A 229 15.41 0.58 -16.04
N CYS A 230 15.36 0.13 -14.79
CA CYS A 230 15.10 1.00 -13.66
C CYS A 230 16.38 1.45 -12.93
N ASP A 231 16.98 2.56 -13.36
CA ASP A 231 18.05 3.20 -12.57
C ASP A 231 17.47 4.03 -11.41
N ALA A 232 18.08 3.93 -10.23
CA ALA A 232 17.89 4.93 -9.18
C ALA A 232 18.38 6.31 -9.69
N PRO A 233 17.73 7.42 -9.31
CA PRO A 233 16.72 7.56 -8.26
C PRO A 233 15.25 7.29 -8.67
N HIS A 234 14.94 6.55 -9.75
CA HIS A 234 13.60 6.41 -10.37
C HIS A 234 13.09 7.75 -10.96
N GLN A 235 12.78 8.74 -10.12
CA GLN A 235 12.36 10.12 -10.45
C GLN A 235 11.24 10.23 -11.51
N LYS A 236 10.33 9.25 -11.52
CA LYS A 236 9.23 9.14 -12.48
C LYS A 236 8.16 8.20 -11.96
N ILE A 237 6.98 8.33 -12.54
CA ILE A 237 5.91 7.33 -12.44
C ILE A 237 5.70 6.68 -13.81
N SER A 238 5.14 5.47 -13.81
CA SER A 238 4.60 4.88 -15.05
C SER A 238 3.10 5.15 -15.12
N ILE A 239 2.58 5.38 -16.31
CA ILE A 239 1.14 5.50 -16.57
C ILE A 239 0.75 4.43 -17.58
N VAL A 240 -0.22 3.61 -17.19
CA VAL A 240 -0.84 2.63 -18.09
C VAL A 240 -2.17 3.18 -18.56
N ASP A 241 -2.24 3.53 -19.84
CA ASP A 241 -3.45 4.04 -20.50
C ASP A 241 -4.29 2.87 -21.01
N LEU A 242 -5.54 2.76 -20.55
CA LEU A 242 -6.46 1.68 -20.86
C LEU A 242 -7.73 2.23 -21.53
N PRO A 243 -7.92 2.02 -22.84
CA PRO A 243 -9.20 2.31 -23.49
C PRO A 243 -10.33 1.52 -22.83
N LEU A 244 -11.46 2.16 -22.50
CA LEU A 244 -12.55 1.48 -21.79
C LEU A 244 -13.32 0.50 -22.69
N ASP A 245 -13.26 0.63 -24.01
CA ASP A 245 -13.84 -0.30 -24.97
C ASP A 245 -12.93 -1.51 -25.23
N ASP A 246 -11.61 -1.32 -25.23
CA ASP A 246 -10.58 -2.36 -25.36
C ASP A 246 -9.41 -2.16 -24.37
N PRO A 247 -9.59 -2.49 -23.07
CA PRO A 247 -8.50 -2.32 -22.10
C PRO A 247 -7.26 -3.16 -22.42
N GLU A 248 -7.42 -4.24 -23.19
CA GLU A 248 -6.31 -5.10 -23.60
C GLU A 248 -5.37 -4.41 -24.58
N SER A 249 -5.83 -3.40 -25.32
CA SER A 249 -4.98 -2.60 -26.21
C SER A 249 -4.14 -1.55 -25.50
N GLY A 250 -4.22 -1.47 -24.16
CA GLY A 250 -3.55 -0.43 -23.39
C GLY A 250 -2.03 -0.32 -23.60
N THR A 251 -1.52 0.87 -23.30
CA THR A 251 -0.13 1.27 -23.51
C THR A 251 0.52 1.76 -22.21
N VAL A 252 1.83 1.64 -22.11
CA VAL A 252 2.62 2.12 -20.97
C VAL A 252 3.47 3.28 -21.42
N ARG A 253 3.51 4.35 -20.61
CA ARG A 253 4.44 5.47 -20.76
C ARG A 253 4.94 5.92 -19.39
N THR A 254 5.87 6.85 -19.37
CA THR A 254 6.41 7.44 -18.14
C THR A 254 6.09 8.93 -18.06
N LYS A 255 6.00 9.43 -16.84
CA LYS A 255 5.89 10.84 -16.51
C LYS A 255 6.93 11.17 -15.44
N ALA A 256 7.70 12.24 -15.65
CA ALA A 256 8.74 12.64 -14.71
C ALA A 256 8.13 13.19 -13.41
N LEU A 257 8.85 13.00 -12.31
CA LEU A 257 8.64 13.78 -11.09
C LEU A 257 9.46 15.07 -11.18
N SER A 258 9.01 16.11 -10.48
CA SER A 258 9.65 17.42 -10.45
C SER A 258 11.07 17.32 -9.90
N SER A 259 11.96 18.18 -10.39
CA SER A 259 13.39 18.17 -10.02
C SER A 259 13.64 18.60 -8.57
N ASP A 260 12.66 19.23 -7.93
CA ASP A 260 12.63 19.60 -6.52
C ASP A 260 11.90 18.58 -5.63
N SER A 261 11.53 17.41 -6.16
CA SER A 261 11.03 16.29 -5.34
C SER A 261 12.11 15.88 -4.33
N GLU A 262 11.72 15.80 -3.06
CA GLU A 262 12.65 15.51 -1.98
C GLU A 262 13.11 14.04 -2.02
N PRO A 263 14.42 13.76 -1.93
CA PRO A 263 14.92 12.40 -1.86
C PRO A 263 14.64 11.77 -0.50
N TYR A 264 14.21 10.50 -0.50
CA TYR A 264 14.16 9.68 0.70
C TYR A 264 15.47 8.90 0.87
N ASP A 265 15.97 8.85 2.11
CA ASP A 265 17.17 8.12 2.50
C ASP A 265 16.86 7.14 3.64
N PRO A 266 16.76 5.83 3.36
CA PRO A 266 16.40 4.83 4.37
C PRO A 266 17.47 4.61 5.45
N ASP A 267 18.71 5.05 5.22
CA ASP A 267 19.82 4.91 6.17
C ASP A 267 20.04 6.18 7.03
N GLY A 268 19.19 7.22 6.86
CA GLY A 268 19.37 8.54 7.45
C GLY A 268 20.30 9.45 6.63
N PRO A 269 20.27 10.80 6.82
CA PRO A 269 20.97 11.73 5.93
C PRO A 269 22.48 11.46 5.83
N PHE A 270 23.04 11.60 4.63
CA PHE A 270 24.49 11.65 4.41
C PHE A 270 25.11 12.95 4.99
N ASP A 271 26.35 12.89 5.49
CA ASP A 271 27.09 14.12 5.77
C ASP A 271 27.50 14.83 4.47
N ALA A 272 27.99 16.06 4.61
CA ALA A 272 28.50 16.88 3.49
C ALA A 272 29.68 16.24 2.70
N THR A 273 30.15 15.05 3.09
CA THR A 273 31.17 14.27 2.38
C THR A 273 30.60 13.07 1.62
N GLY A 274 29.28 12.85 1.68
CA GLY A 274 28.61 11.71 1.07
C GLY A 274 28.78 10.40 1.85
N SER A 275 29.12 10.48 3.15
CA SER A 275 29.17 9.31 4.04
C SER A 275 27.90 9.23 4.90
N PRO A 276 27.31 8.04 5.10
CA PRO A 276 26.16 7.87 5.99
C PRO A 276 26.48 8.41 7.39
N THR A 277 25.60 9.23 7.98
CA THR A 277 25.80 9.74 9.34
C THR A 277 25.31 8.78 10.44
N GLY A 278 24.49 7.80 10.08
CA GLY A 278 24.17 6.61 10.86
C GLY A 278 25.07 5.43 10.48
N GLY A 279 25.27 4.49 11.41
CA GLY A 279 25.93 3.22 11.07
C GLY A 279 25.18 2.45 9.96
N PRO A 280 25.77 1.44 9.32
CA PRO A 280 25.15 0.75 8.19
C PRO A 280 23.92 -0.03 8.64
N VAL A 281 22.74 0.53 8.43
CA VAL A 281 21.45 -0.17 8.53
C VAL A 281 20.79 -0.04 7.16
N GLY A 282 20.90 -1.08 6.32
CA GLY A 282 20.22 -1.12 5.01
C GLY A 282 21.15 -0.91 3.81
N GLY A 283 22.05 0.08 3.86
CA GLY A 283 23.04 0.34 2.83
C GLY A 283 22.43 0.76 1.49
N GLN A 284 21.17 1.22 1.41
CA GLN A 284 20.55 1.59 0.15
C GLN A 284 20.89 3.04 -0.23
N PRO A 285 21.02 3.36 -1.53
CA PRO A 285 21.16 4.75 -1.94
C PRO A 285 19.84 5.50 -1.75
N ALA A 286 19.93 6.79 -1.41
CA ALA A 286 18.79 7.68 -1.44
C ALA A 286 18.12 7.68 -2.83
N PHE A 287 16.79 7.87 -2.86
CA PHE A 287 16.00 7.79 -4.09
C PHE A 287 14.85 8.81 -4.11
N ILE A 288 14.27 9.03 -5.29
CA ILE A 288 13.13 9.93 -5.50
C ILE A 288 12.03 9.14 -6.20
N ALA A 289 11.05 8.66 -5.46
CA ALA A 289 10.01 7.82 -6.00
C ALA A 289 8.77 7.87 -5.14
N CYS A 290 7.61 7.60 -5.75
CA CYS A 290 6.37 7.51 -5.00
C CYS A 290 6.00 6.09 -4.60
N HIS A 291 5.54 5.99 -3.36
CA HIS A 291 5.03 4.78 -2.74
C HIS A 291 3.57 4.55 -3.13
N ASP A 292 2.72 5.58 -3.03
CA ASP A 292 1.29 5.50 -3.35
C ASP A 292 0.78 6.82 -3.98
N HIS A 293 -0.41 6.76 -4.58
CA HIS A 293 -1.13 7.92 -5.08
C HIS A 293 -2.59 7.88 -4.64
N GLN A 294 -3.12 8.98 -4.14
CA GLN A 294 -4.55 9.13 -3.85
C GLN A 294 -5.21 10.08 -4.84
N ALA A 295 -6.11 9.57 -5.68
CA ALA A 295 -6.91 10.38 -6.58
C ALA A 295 -8.19 10.86 -5.90
N PHE A 296 -8.36 12.18 -5.81
CA PHE A 296 -9.60 12.84 -5.41
C PHE A 296 -10.25 13.49 -6.64
N MET A 297 -11.09 12.71 -7.31
CA MET A 297 -11.72 13.09 -8.58
C MET A 297 -12.66 14.31 -8.50
N PRO A 298 -13.34 14.62 -7.38
CA PRO A 298 -14.20 15.81 -7.31
C PRO A 298 -13.48 17.14 -7.59
N ARG A 299 -12.21 17.25 -7.19
CA ARG A 299 -11.37 18.44 -7.49
C ARG A 299 -10.31 18.20 -8.57
N ASN A 300 -10.27 17.00 -9.18
CA ASN A 300 -9.22 16.58 -10.10
C ASN A 300 -7.81 16.76 -9.50
N ILE A 301 -7.63 16.27 -8.28
CA ILE A 301 -6.32 16.31 -7.60
C ILE A 301 -5.85 14.87 -7.36
N VAL A 302 -4.55 14.64 -7.58
CA VAL A 302 -3.85 13.46 -7.05
C VAL A 302 -2.88 13.90 -5.98
N VAL A 303 -2.86 13.19 -4.86
CA VAL A 303 -1.81 13.31 -3.85
C VAL A 303 -0.82 12.18 -4.08
N GLY A 304 0.38 12.49 -4.57
CA GLY A 304 1.50 11.56 -4.67
C GLY A 304 2.24 11.48 -3.35
N SER A 305 2.32 10.29 -2.75
CA SER A 305 3.11 10.01 -1.56
C SER A 305 4.52 9.62 -1.99
N CYS A 306 5.40 10.60 -2.17
CA CYS A 306 6.67 10.49 -2.87
C CYS A 306 7.87 10.16 -1.98
N ALA A 307 7.63 9.34 -0.95
CA ALA A 307 8.56 8.90 0.12
C ALA A 307 9.17 10.06 0.92
N GLY A 308 9.91 10.96 0.25
CA GLY A 308 10.51 12.15 0.83
C GLY A 308 9.60 13.38 0.87
N ASP A 309 8.47 13.40 0.17
CA ASP A 309 7.45 14.45 0.30
C ASP A 309 6.07 13.95 -0.12
N ALA A 310 5.02 14.72 0.21
CA ALA A 310 3.72 14.56 -0.44
C ALA A 310 3.54 15.65 -1.50
N GLN A 311 3.02 15.29 -2.67
CA GLN A 311 2.87 16.20 -3.79
C GLN A 311 1.41 16.26 -4.25
N LEU A 312 0.87 17.46 -4.41
CA LEU A 312 -0.47 17.68 -4.98
C LEU A 312 -0.33 17.97 -6.47
N TRP A 313 -0.92 17.13 -7.31
CA TRP A 313 -0.92 17.25 -8.77
C TRP A 313 -2.33 17.53 -9.30
N ASP A 314 -2.43 18.40 -10.30
CA ASP A 314 -3.65 18.56 -11.10
C ASP A 314 -3.75 17.38 -12.07
N ILE A 315 -4.96 16.84 -12.17
CA ILE A 315 -5.34 15.79 -13.12
C ILE A 315 -6.59 16.20 -13.91
N THR A 316 -6.72 17.49 -14.23
CA THR A 316 -7.77 17.96 -15.14
C THR A 316 -7.63 17.27 -16.50
N ASP A 317 -6.40 17.11 -16.98
CA ASP A 317 -6.05 16.09 -17.97
C ASP A 317 -5.60 14.81 -17.22
N ARG A 318 -6.47 13.81 -17.18
CA ARG A 318 -6.24 12.55 -16.45
C ARG A 318 -5.21 11.65 -17.11
N GLY A 319 -4.80 11.96 -18.33
CA GLY A 319 -3.64 11.34 -18.95
C GLY A 319 -2.34 12.00 -18.52
N ASP A 320 -2.34 13.30 -18.20
CA ASP A 320 -1.09 14.04 -18.01
C ASP A 320 -1.08 14.77 -16.65
N PRO A 321 -0.84 14.03 -15.54
CA PRO A 321 -0.75 14.65 -14.22
C PRO A 321 0.38 15.67 -14.19
N THR A 322 0.22 16.78 -13.47
CA THR A 322 1.18 17.89 -13.41
C THR A 322 2.39 17.65 -12.50
N SER A 323 2.94 16.45 -12.51
CA SER A 323 4.01 16.02 -11.59
C SER A 323 5.41 16.53 -11.93
N ALA A 324 5.63 17.22 -13.05
CA ALA A 324 6.96 17.59 -13.54
C ALA A 324 7.29 19.10 -13.43
N ASP A 325 8.56 19.45 -13.63
CA ASP A 325 9.06 20.82 -13.58
C ASP A 325 8.23 21.82 -14.42
N GLY A 326 7.89 22.95 -13.80
CA GLY A 326 7.17 24.03 -14.48
C GLY A 326 5.68 23.76 -14.70
N GLU A 327 5.16 22.66 -14.18
CA GLU A 327 3.74 22.34 -14.11
C GLU A 327 3.17 22.76 -12.75
N ALA A 328 1.83 22.78 -12.62
CA ALA A 328 1.18 23.18 -11.38
C ALA A 328 1.17 22.04 -10.36
N HIS A 329 2.08 22.06 -9.39
CA HIS A 329 2.10 21.13 -8.26
C HIS A 329 2.50 21.82 -6.96
N THR A 330 2.13 21.22 -5.84
CA THR A 330 2.48 21.71 -4.50
C THR A 330 3.18 20.61 -3.73
N HIS A 331 4.35 20.91 -3.16
CA HIS A 331 5.07 19.99 -2.27
C HIS A 331 4.71 20.30 -0.82
N ILE A 332 4.32 19.27 -0.07
CA ILE A 332 4.19 19.29 1.39
C ILE A 332 5.41 18.55 1.90
N SER A 333 6.42 19.32 2.28
CA SER A 333 7.72 18.82 2.74
C SER A 333 7.63 18.16 4.12
N LEU A 334 8.64 17.36 4.43
CA LEU A 334 8.83 16.72 5.73
C LEU A 334 9.03 17.79 6.82
N GLU A 335 8.09 17.87 7.75
CA GLU A 335 8.44 18.23 9.13
C GLU A 335 9.52 17.25 9.65
N PRO A 336 10.39 17.65 10.61
CA PRO A 336 11.49 16.80 11.10
C PRO A 336 11.08 15.40 11.59
N GLU A 337 9.80 15.20 11.88
CA GLU A 337 9.21 13.97 12.38
C GLU A 337 8.75 12.99 11.29
N PHE A 338 8.65 13.41 10.03
CA PHE A 338 8.30 12.48 8.95
C PHE A 338 9.50 11.63 8.55
N ASP A 339 9.27 10.32 8.48
CA ASP A 339 10.26 9.36 8.02
C ASP A 339 9.94 8.96 6.58
N PHE A 340 8.80 8.32 6.34
CA PHE A 340 8.46 7.74 5.04
C PHE A 340 7.00 8.01 4.68
N ILE A 341 6.78 8.95 3.75
CA ILE A 341 5.43 9.27 3.26
C ILE A 341 4.89 8.10 2.45
N HIS A 342 3.94 7.39 3.05
CA HIS A 342 3.47 6.10 2.57
C HIS A 342 2.23 6.23 1.68
N ASN A 343 1.17 6.85 2.19
CA ASN A 343 -0.08 7.08 1.47
C ASN A 343 -0.81 8.33 1.98
N ALA A 344 -1.84 8.75 1.26
CA ALA A 344 -2.70 9.85 1.67
C ALA A 344 -4.18 9.51 1.47
N VAL A 345 -5.06 10.14 2.24
CA VAL A 345 -6.51 10.01 2.08
C VAL A 345 -7.16 11.38 2.19
N VAL A 346 -8.04 11.70 1.25
CA VAL A 346 -8.77 12.97 1.24
C VAL A 346 -10.15 12.78 1.91
N THR A 347 -10.56 13.76 2.69
CA THR A 347 -11.92 13.86 3.24
C THR A 347 -12.95 14.00 2.13
N TRP A 348 -14.15 13.47 2.35
CA TRP A 348 -15.17 13.41 1.29
C TRP A 348 -15.61 14.79 0.78
N ASP A 349 -15.49 15.85 1.58
CA ASP A 349 -15.74 17.24 1.20
C ASP A 349 -14.53 17.91 0.54
N GLY A 350 -13.35 17.27 0.56
CA GLY A 350 -12.13 17.78 -0.02
C GLY A 350 -11.52 18.96 0.76
N GLU A 351 -11.79 19.07 2.06
CA GLU A 351 -11.23 20.12 2.91
C GLU A 351 -9.86 19.75 3.47
N THR A 352 -9.69 18.49 3.89
CA THR A 352 -8.48 17.99 4.57
C THR A 352 -7.90 16.77 3.84
N VAL A 353 -6.58 16.74 3.71
CA VAL A 353 -5.79 15.56 3.33
C VAL A 353 -5.09 14.99 4.57
N ALA A 354 -5.24 13.69 4.78
CA ALA A 354 -4.59 12.91 5.83
C ALA A 354 -3.41 12.13 5.21
N ILE A 355 -2.19 12.56 5.50
CA ILE A 355 -0.95 11.98 4.97
C ILE A 355 -0.36 11.03 6.02
N SER A 356 -0.15 9.77 5.67
CA SER A 356 0.33 8.74 6.59
C SER A 356 1.83 8.54 6.44
N ASP A 357 2.52 8.53 7.57
CA ASP A 357 3.93 8.20 7.71
C ASP A 357 4.07 6.75 8.19
N GLU A 358 4.75 5.93 7.40
CA GLU A 358 5.04 4.53 7.70
C GLU A 358 6.50 4.37 8.14
N SER A 359 6.88 5.11 9.18
CA SER A 359 8.26 5.11 9.68
C SER A 359 8.79 3.72 10.00
N GLY A 360 10.05 3.46 9.68
CA GLY A 360 10.59 2.11 9.81
C GLY A 360 9.93 1.07 8.90
N GLY A 361 9.24 1.52 7.84
CA GLY A 361 8.86 0.71 6.67
C GLY A 361 8.03 -0.53 6.98
N GLY A 362 7.09 -0.40 7.91
CA GLY A 362 6.24 -1.52 8.36
C GLY A 362 7.03 -2.63 9.05
N GLY A 363 8.20 -2.31 9.60
CA GLY A 363 9.15 -3.23 10.22
C GLY A 363 9.38 -3.06 11.70
N GLU A 364 9.01 -1.89 12.22
CA GLU A 364 9.48 -1.41 13.50
C GLU A 364 8.33 -1.07 14.45
N PRO A 365 8.56 -1.17 15.77
CA PRO A 365 7.59 -0.76 16.78
C PRO A 365 7.69 0.76 17.02
N ARG A 366 6.79 1.55 16.42
CA ARG A 366 6.79 3.02 16.57
C ARG A 366 5.61 3.58 17.37
N CYS A 367 4.65 2.75 17.77
CA CYS A 367 3.49 3.14 18.56
C CYS A 367 3.79 3.19 20.08
N ASP A 368 4.68 4.10 20.51
CA ASP A 368 5.14 4.26 21.91
C ASP A 368 4.19 5.06 22.81
N GLY A 369 2.92 5.21 22.42
CA GLY A 369 1.93 6.00 23.14
C GLY A 369 2.33 7.49 23.23
N PRO A 370 2.28 8.14 24.40
CA PRO A 370 2.63 9.56 24.54
C PRO A 370 4.09 9.91 24.18
N ASN A 371 4.99 8.93 24.09
CA ASN A 371 6.39 9.15 23.69
C ASN A 371 6.60 8.93 22.18
N THR A 372 5.54 8.64 21.42
CA THR A 372 5.61 8.51 19.97
C THR A 372 6.10 9.82 19.38
N VAL A 373 7.06 9.74 18.47
CA VAL A 373 7.65 10.90 17.79
C VAL A 373 7.64 10.77 16.27
N ARG A 374 7.17 9.64 15.70
CA ARG A 374 7.05 9.37 14.26
C ARG A 374 5.92 8.39 13.96
N GLY A 375 5.64 8.13 12.68
CA GLY A 375 4.70 7.12 12.22
C GLY A 375 3.24 7.57 12.30
N PHE A 376 3.04 8.89 12.36
CA PHE A 376 1.74 9.52 12.53
C PHE A 376 0.98 9.64 11.20
N THR A 377 -0.33 9.83 11.31
CA THR A 377 -1.10 10.44 10.23
C THR A 377 -1.21 11.94 10.48
N TYR A 378 -0.76 12.75 9.54
CA TYR A 378 -0.73 14.21 9.61
C TYR A 378 -1.85 14.81 8.77
N PHE A 379 -2.42 15.91 9.24
CA PHE A 379 -3.57 16.56 8.61
C PHE A 379 -3.19 17.94 8.08
N TYR A 380 -3.53 18.17 6.81
CA TYR A 380 -3.31 19.44 6.13
C TYR A 380 -4.58 19.85 5.39
N SER A 381 -4.79 21.15 5.19
CA SER A 381 -5.80 21.62 4.25
C SER A 381 -5.48 21.13 2.83
N LEU A 382 -6.48 20.66 2.09
CA LEU A 382 -6.30 20.37 0.66
C LEU A 382 -6.34 21.67 -0.15
N VAL A 383 -5.18 22.09 -0.66
CA VAL A 383 -5.04 23.26 -1.53
C VAL A 383 -5.06 22.88 -3.01
N ASP A 384 -5.24 23.85 -3.91
CA ASP A 384 -5.14 23.57 -5.34
C ASP A 384 -3.66 23.39 -5.75
N PRO A 385 -3.35 22.47 -6.68
CA PRO A 385 -2.00 22.28 -7.17
C PRO A 385 -1.39 23.58 -7.70
N GLY A 386 -0.21 23.95 -7.20
CA GLY A 386 0.50 25.18 -7.52
C GLY A 386 0.27 26.32 -6.53
N ASP A 387 -0.64 26.17 -5.57
CA ASP A 387 -0.74 27.06 -4.40
C ASP A 387 0.39 26.77 -3.39
N GLU A 388 0.59 27.69 -2.44
CA GLU A 388 1.54 27.50 -1.33
C GLU A 388 1.17 26.28 -0.48
N ALA A 389 2.20 25.59 0.03
CA ALA A 389 2.01 24.43 0.90
C ALA A 389 1.20 24.84 2.15
N PRO A 390 0.16 24.08 2.53
CA PRO A 390 -0.62 24.34 3.73
C PRO A 390 0.22 24.10 4.99
N GLU A 391 -0.10 24.83 6.07
CA GLU A 391 0.44 24.56 7.40
C GLU A 391 -0.15 23.26 7.99
N LEU A 392 0.62 22.57 8.84
CA LEU A 392 0.17 21.40 9.58
C LEU A 392 -0.99 21.78 10.53
N GLN A 393 -2.13 21.10 10.40
CA GLN A 393 -3.30 21.33 11.24
C GLN A 393 -3.31 20.46 12.51
N GLY A 394 -2.69 19.29 12.45
CA GLY A 394 -2.60 18.35 13.56
C GLY A 394 -2.13 16.97 13.10
N ARG A 395 -2.02 16.03 14.04
CA ARG A 395 -1.57 14.66 13.78
C ARG A 395 -2.28 13.65 14.66
N TYR A 396 -2.28 12.40 14.24
CA TYR A 396 -2.91 11.28 14.92
C TYR A 396 -1.98 10.07 14.99
N MET A 397 -1.93 9.46 16.18
CA MET A 397 -1.38 8.12 16.43
C MET A 397 -2.34 7.40 17.36
N ILE A 398 -2.38 6.06 17.28
CA ILE A 398 -3.17 5.28 18.22
C ILE A 398 -2.71 5.56 19.67
N PRO A 399 -3.64 5.81 20.60
CA PRO A 399 -3.30 6.14 21.99
C PRO A 399 -2.91 4.89 22.81
N ARG A 400 -2.85 3.73 22.16
CA ARG A 400 -2.65 2.40 22.76
C ARG A 400 -1.19 2.01 22.53
N PRO A 401 -0.31 2.15 23.54
CA PRO A 401 1.08 1.77 23.42
C PRO A 401 1.17 0.30 23.05
N GLN A 402 1.86 0.04 21.94
CA GLN A 402 2.20 -1.30 21.49
C GLN A 402 3.57 -1.63 22.05
N ASN A 403 3.84 -2.90 22.40
CA ASN A 403 5.08 -3.26 23.08
C ASN A 403 6.25 -3.38 22.09
N THR A 404 6.63 -4.60 21.72
CA THR A 404 7.63 -4.89 20.68
C THR A 404 6.98 -5.18 19.33
N GLU A 405 5.74 -4.73 19.15
CA GLU A 405 4.88 -5.05 18.03
C GLU A 405 5.13 -4.05 16.89
N ILE A 406 5.25 -4.54 15.67
CA ILE A 406 5.39 -3.72 14.46
C ILE A 406 4.11 -2.88 14.32
N CYS A 407 4.24 -1.58 14.51
CA CYS A 407 3.09 -0.68 14.55
C CYS A 407 3.50 0.71 14.05
N VAL A 408 2.87 1.10 12.94
CA VAL A 408 2.93 2.42 12.29
C VAL A 408 1.68 2.63 11.47
N SER A 409 1.34 3.87 11.15
CA SER A 409 0.20 4.19 10.30
C SER A 409 0.36 3.60 8.89
N HIS A 410 -0.73 3.08 8.34
CA HIS A 410 -0.74 2.44 7.02
C HIS A 410 -2.11 2.65 6.35
N ASN A 411 -2.51 1.76 5.44
CA ASN A 411 -3.71 1.90 4.62
C ASN A 411 -5.02 2.12 5.40
N GLY A 412 -5.76 3.16 5.01
CA GLY A 412 -7.04 3.53 5.59
C GLY A 412 -7.96 4.28 4.62
N ILE A 413 -9.17 4.60 5.07
CA ILE A 413 -10.12 5.39 4.28
C ILE A 413 -11.01 6.26 5.18
N THR A 414 -11.36 7.44 4.69
CA THR A 414 -12.36 8.31 5.29
C THR A 414 -13.77 7.76 5.05
N LEU A 415 -14.64 7.89 6.05
CA LEU A 415 -16.03 7.46 5.94
C LEU A 415 -16.86 8.61 5.33
N PRO A 416 -17.78 8.32 4.38
CA PRO A 416 -18.66 9.33 3.79
C PRO A 416 -19.82 9.63 4.75
N THR A 417 -19.52 10.33 5.84
CA THR A 417 -20.50 10.70 6.84
C THR A 417 -21.47 11.74 6.28
N THR A 418 -22.70 11.73 6.76
CA THR A 418 -23.73 12.72 6.34
C THR A 418 -24.01 13.75 7.44
N ASP A 419 -23.27 13.68 8.54
CA ASP A 419 -23.43 14.55 9.71
C ASP A 419 -22.28 15.58 9.86
N GLY A 420 -21.42 15.67 8.84
CA GLY A 420 -20.29 16.61 8.78
C GLY A 420 -19.04 16.16 9.54
N ARG A 421 -19.02 14.96 10.14
CA ARG A 421 -17.83 14.48 10.87
C ARG A 421 -16.79 13.90 9.92
N HIS A 422 -15.52 14.21 10.15
CA HIS A 422 -14.43 13.51 9.49
C HIS A 422 -14.03 12.31 10.34
N LEU A 423 -14.45 11.13 9.89
CA LEU A 423 -14.15 9.86 10.55
C LEU A 423 -13.30 8.99 9.62
N MET A 424 -12.32 8.28 10.16
CA MET A 424 -11.44 7.41 9.38
C MET A 424 -11.24 6.07 10.06
N VAL A 425 -11.19 5.01 9.25
CA VAL A 425 -10.69 3.70 9.66
C VAL A 425 -9.33 3.49 9.00
N GLN A 426 -8.36 3.00 9.77
CA GLN A 426 -6.98 2.88 9.31
C GLN A 426 -6.28 1.69 9.95
N ALA A 427 -5.43 1.03 9.17
CA ALA A 427 -4.56 -0.03 9.63
C ALA A 427 -3.30 0.52 10.32
N PHE A 428 -2.86 -0.15 11.38
CA PHE A 428 -1.65 0.13 12.14
C PHE A 428 -0.79 -1.13 12.31
N TYR A 429 -0.72 -1.99 11.29
CA TYR A 429 -0.07 -3.30 11.36
C TYR A 429 -0.52 -4.12 12.57
N GLN A 430 0.40 -4.49 13.47
CA GLN A 430 0.10 -5.28 14.65
C GLN A 430 -0.74 -4.50 15.67
N GLY A 431 -0.69 -3.16 15.64
CA GLY A 431 -1.65 -2.32 16.38
C GLY A 431 -3.10 -2.46 15.91
N GLY A 432 -3.35 -3.20 14.82
CA GLY A 432 -4.67 -3.56 14.34
C GLY A 432 -5.33 -2.45 13.54
N THR A 433 -6.64 -2.29 13.69
CA THR A 433 -7.43 -1.25 13.03
C THR A 433 -7.86 -0.20 14.03
N SER A 434 -7.56 1.07 13.74
CA SER A 434 -8.10 2.22 14.47
C SER A 434 -9.32 2.79 13.75
N PHE A 435 -10.28 3.31 14.54
CA PHE A 435 -11.37 4.15 14.10
C PHE A 435 -11.34 5.44 14.90
N TYR A 436 -11.12 6.57 14.24
CA TYR A 436 -10.90 7.85 14.90
C TYR A 436 -11.71 8.97 14.25
N ASP A 437 -11.99 9.98 15.07
CA ASP A 437 -12.62 11.24 14.70
C ASP A 437 -11.53 12.31 14.61
N PHE A 438 -11.43 12.95 13.45
CA PHE A 438 -10.51 14.04 13.17
C PHE A 438 -11.24 15.26 12.58
N THR A 439 -12.53 15.40 12.87
CA THR A 439 -13.34 16.59 12.48
C THR A 439 -12.68 17.90 12.93
N ASP A 440 -12.01 17.87 14.07
CA ASP A 440 -11.01 18.86 14.44
C ASP A 440 -9.63 18.20 14.33
N PRO A 441 -8.87 18.48 13.25
CA PRO A 441 -7.57 17.84 13.02
C PRO A 441 -6.57 18.05 14.15
N ALA A 442 -6.65 19.18 14.86
CA ALA A 442 -5.79 19.48 16.00
C ALA A 442 -6.12 18.65 17.26
N ALA A 443 -7.28 18.01 17.28
CA ALA A 443 -7.79 17.22 18.41
C ALA A 443 -8.27 15.82 17.98
N ALA A 444 -7.64 15.25 16.95
CA ALA A 444 -7.95 13.91 16.45
C ALA A 444 -7.85 12.84 17.56
N ARG A 445 -8.83 11.94 17.65
CA ARG A 445 -8.93 10.97 18.74
C ARG A 445 -9.51 9.63 18.32
N GLU A 446 -8.95 8.55 18.87
CA GLU A 446 -9.50 7.20 18.70
C GLU A 446 -10.88 7.11 19.37
N ILE A 447 -11.87 6.62 18.63
CA ILE A 447 -13.24 6.38 19.11
C ILE A 447 -13.63 4.91 19.03
N GLY A 448 -12.81 4.06 18.43
CA GLY A 448 -12.95 2.61 18.43
C GLY A 448 -11.72 1.95 17.85
N PHE A 449 -11.56 0.66 18.10
CA PHE A 449 -10.47 -0.12 17.52
C PHE A 449 -10.83 -1.61 17.43
N ALA A 450 -10.17 -2.28 16.50
CA ALA A 450 -10.07 -3.73 16.47
C ALA A 450 -8.59 -4.10 16.49
N ASP A 451 -8.11 -4.48 17.66
CA ASP A 451 -6.77 -4.98 17.88
C ASP A 451 -6.88 -6.46 18.26
N PRO A 452 -6.73 -7.36 17.29
CA PRO A 452 -6.89 -8.78 17.53
C PRO A 452 -5.68 -9.42 18.21
N GLU A 453 -4.63 -8.65 18.57
CA GLU A 453 -3.47 -9.17 19.28
C GLU A 453 -3.91 -9.81 20.60
N THR A 454 -3.20 -10.86 21.00
CA THR A 454 -3.39 -11.50 22.30
C THR A 454 -2.01 -11.80 22.83
N SER A 455 -1.86 -12.18 24.10
CA SER A 455 -0.56 -12.36 24.76
C SER A 455 0.41 -13.38 24.11
N ILE A 456 0.06 -14.00 22.98
CA ILE A 456 0.90 -14.95 22.23
C ILE A 456 0.69 -14.91 20.69
N GLY A 457 -0.04 -13.95 20.10
CA GLY A 457 -0.47 -14.01 18.68
C GLY A 457 -0.11 -12.80 17.83
N LYS A 458 0.76 -12.99 16.83
CA LYS A 458 1.24 -11.96 15.88
C LYS A 458 0.28 -11.73 14.71
N THR A 459 -0.89 -11.16 15.00
CA THR A 459 -1.83 -10.73 13.95
C THR A 459 -1.58 -9.27 13.60
N ASP A 460 -1.97 -8.88 12.41
CA ASP A 460 -1.78 -7.53 11.88
C ASP A 460 -2.96 -7.15 10.97
N ALA A 461 -3.03 -5.86 10.63
CA ALA A 461 -3.86 -5.32 9.57
C ALA A 461 -2.94 -4.65 8.54
N TRP A 462 -2.95 -5.14 7.30
CA TRP A 462 -2.31 -4.45 6.18
C TRP A 462 -3.21 -3.31 5.72
N SER A 463 -4.47 -3.59 5.39
CA SER A 463 -5.41 -2.58 4.92
C SER A 463 -6.72 -2.65 5.68
N SER A 464 -7.28 -1.51 6.06
CA SER A 464 -8.58 -1.42 6.75
C SER A 464 -9.49 -0.41 6.08
N TYR A 465 -10.58 -0.90 5.46
CA TYR A 465 -11.48 -0.05 4.68
C TYR A 465 -12.94 -0.23 5.06
N TRP A 466 -13.65 0.88 5.15
CA TRP A 466 -15.10 0.86 5.21
C TRP A 466 -15.68 0.61 3.81
N TYR A 467 -16.63 -0.32 3.70
CA TYR A 467 -17.43 -0.51 2.48
C TYR A 467 -18.84 -1.00 2.82
N ASN A 468 -19.86 -0.18 2.50
CA ASN A 468 -21.28 -0.55 2.54
C ASN A 468 -21.75 -1.19 3.86
N GLY A 469 -21.31 -0.65 5.00
CA GLY A 469 -21.82 -1.00 6.34
C GLY A 469 -20.99 -2.03 7.11
N ALA A 470 -19.80 -2.37 6.61
CA ALA A 470 -18.78 -3.10 7.35
C ALA A 470 -17.40 -2.50 7.11
N VAL A 471 -16.48 -2.73 8.03
CA VAL A 471 -15.05 -2.52 7.83
C VAL A 471 -14.45 -3.85 7.40
N TYR A 472 -13.76 -3.88 6.28
CA TYR A 472 -13.03 -5.05 5.80
C TYR A 472 -11.55 -4.85 6.05
N VAL A 473 -10.92 -5.90 6.55
CA VAL A 473 -9.49 -5.89 6.87
C VAL A 473 -8.84 -7.05 6.12
N ASN A 474 -7.68 -6.80 5.52
CA ASN A 474 -6.80 -7.86 5.05
C ASN A 474 -5.51 -7.73 5.83
N GLY A 475 -5.09 -8.78 6.51
CA GLY A 475 -3.92 -8.76 7.38
C GLY A 475 -3.16 -10.07 7.31
N GLY A 476 -1.85 -10.04 7.47
CA GLY A 476 -1.07 -11.26 7.50
C GLY A 476 0.42 -11.16 7.19
N LEU A 477 1.16 -10.17 7.72
CA LEU A 477 2.62 -10.11 7.65
C LEU A 477 3.29 -11.39 8.20
N ASN A 478 2.70 -12.01 9.23
CA ASN A 478 3.29 -13.14 9.94
C ASN A 478 2.69 -14.50 9.50
N ARG A 479 3.55 -15.47 9.13
CA ARG A 479 3.14 -16.83 8.71
C ARG A 479 3.02 -17.77 9.93
N ARG A 480 1.94 -18.55 10.07
CA ARG A 480 1.74 -19.48 11.22
C ARG A 480 2.69 -20.70 11.22
N ASN A 481 3.50 -20.89 10.17
CA ASN A 481 4.33 -22.09 9.99
C ASN A 481 5.85 -21.80 9.95
N THR A 482 6.35 -20.97 10.87
CA THR A 482 7.79 -20.92 11.15
C THR A 482 8.18 -22.16 11.97
N PRO A 483 9.17 -22.98 11.55
CA PRO A 483 9.52 -24.22 12.26
C PRO A 483 9.84 -23.95 13.75
N GLY A 484 8.99 -24.49 14.65
CA GLY A 484 9.15 -24.38 16.11
C GLY A 484 8.28 -23.35 16.83
N GLY A 485 7.42 -22.59 16.13
CA GLY A 485 6.47 -21.63 16.74
C GLY A 485 5.09 -22.21 17.05
N GLN A 486 4.36 -21.62 18.01
CA GLN A 486 2.93 -21.90 18.23
C GLN A 486 2.08 -21.40 17.04
N PRO A 487 0.93 -22.05 16.75
CA PRO A 487 0.19 -21.84 15.51
C PRO A 487 -0.81 -20.66 15.59
N ASP A 488 -0.37 -19.42 15.78
CA ASP A 488 -1.29 -18.27 15.83
C ASP A 488 -0.68 -17.06 15.09
N GLY A 489 -1.42 -16.38 14.20
CA GLY A 489 -0.94 -15.13 13.57
C GLY A 489 -1.75 -14.59 12.39
N ASN A 490 -1.81 -15.32 11.27
CA ASN A 490 -2.38 -14.77 10.03
C ASN A 490 -3.90 -14.96 9.92
N ARG A 491 -4.70 -13.90 10.02
CA ARG A 491 -6.18 -13.95 9.90
C ARG A 491 -6.71 -13.71 8.49
N GLY A 492 -5.88 -13.22 7.56
CA GLY A 492 -6.28 -12.99 6.18
C GLY A 492 -7.41 -11.97 6.10
N PHE A 493 -8.55 -12.38 5.52
CA PHE A 493 -9.66 -11.47 5.22
C PHE A 493 -10.69 -11.47 6.34
N GLU A 494 -10.87 -10.32 6.97
CA GLU A 494 -11.81 -10.10 8.06
C GLU A 494 -12.85 -9.05 7.69
N SER A 495 -13.96 -9.10 8.41
CA SER A 495 -15.01 -8.10 8.30
C SER A 495 -15.57 -7.81 9.68
N TYR A 496 -15.80 -6.54 9.95
CA TYR A 496 -16.23 -6.04 11.23
C TYR A 496 -17.45 -5.15 11.07
N ARG A 497 -18.33 -5.19 12.06
CA ARG A 497 -19.35 -4.17 12.25
C ARG A 497 -18.72 -3.03 13.01
N LEU A 498 -18.90 -1.83 12.47
CA LEU A 498 -18.54 -0.58 13.12
C LEU A 498 -19.76 0.01 13.84
N ARG A 499 -19.53 0.57 15.02
CA ARG A 499 -20.49 1.38 15.76
C ARG A 499 -19.85 2.70 16.16
N ASP A 500 -20.68 3.70 16.36
CA ASP A 500 -20.28 4.98 16.94
C ASP A 500 -20.12 4.85 18.47
N GLU A 501 -19.63 5.90 19.13
CA GLU A 501 -19.39 5.93 20.59
C GLU A 501 -20.66 5.71 21.42
N ASP A 502 -21.81 6.19 20.92
CA ASP A 502 -23.12 5.98 21.54
C ASP A 502 -23.72 4.59 21.22
N GLY A 503 -23.00 3.76 20.46
CA GLY A 503 -23.40 2.45 20.01
C GLY A 503 -24.31 2.46 18.78
N SER A 504 -24.64 3.62 18.22
CA SER A 504 -25.43 3.76 17.00
C SER A 504 -24.66 3.30 15.77
N ARG A 505 -25.33 3.23 14.62
CA ARG A 505 -24.69 2.95 13.34
C ARG A 505 -24.23 4.28 12.75
N VAL A 506 -23.00 4.31 12.25
CA VAL A 506 -22.53 5.43 11.43
C VAL A 506 -23.38 5.50 10.15
N THR A 507 -24.04 6.63 9.94
CA THR A 507 -24.85 6.86 8.73
C THR A 507 -23.91 7.19 7.58
N THR A 508 -24.01 6.44 6.50
CA THR A 508 -23.07 6.47 5.36
C THR A 508 -23.84 6.23 4.08
N ARG A 509 -23.36 6.79 2.96
CA ARG A 509 -23.86 6.48 1.62
C ARG A 509 -23.40 5.10 1.17
N ARG A 510 -24.19 4.44 0.32
CA ARG A 510 -23.74 3.21 -0.33
C ARG A 510 -22.92 3.53 -1.57
N TRP A 511 -21.91 2.72 -1.83
CA TRP A 511 -21.04 2.83 -3.00
C TRP A 511 -21.19 1.62 -3.91
N ARG A 512 -21.25 1.86 -5.23
CA ARG A 512 -21.29 0.80 -6.25
C ARG A 512 -19.97 0.03 -6.35
N HIS A 513 -18.84 0.67 -6.06
CA HIS A 513 -17.50 0.08 -6.03
C HIS A 513 -16.58 0.95 -5.17
N LEU A 514 -15.40 0.44 -4.85
CA LEU A 514 -14.35 1.17 -4.13
C LEU A 514 -12.99 0.60 -4.55
N ASN A 515 -12.16 1.44 -5.17
CA ASN A 515 -10.71 1.30 -5.16
C ASN A 515 -10.21 2.34 -4.14
N PRO A 516 -9.65 1.94 -3.00
CA PRO A 516 -9.36 2.87 -1.87
C PRO A 516 -8.54 4.10 -2.25
N GLN A 517 -7.60 3.93 -3.19
CA GLN A 517 -6.73 4.96 -3.74
C GLN A 517 -7.46 5.98 -4.62
N THR A 518 -8.76 5.80 -4.87
CA THR A 518 -9.55 6.63 -5.79
C THR A 518 -10.89 6.95 -5.18
N GLN A 519 -11.11 8.24 -4.89
CA GLN A 519 -12.41 8.76 -4.49
C GLN A 519 -13.07 9.44 -5.70
N GLU A 520 -14.09 8.79 -6.23
CA GLU A 520 -14.91 9.27 -7.34
C GLU A 520 -16.09 10.15 -6.86
N GLN A 521 -16.63 10.97 -7.76
CA GLN A 521 -17.69 11.95 -7.47
C GLN A 521 -18.90 11.37 -6.74
N PHE A 522 -19.41 10.21 -7.19
CA PHE A 522 -20.57 9.55 -6.58
C PHE A 522 -20.35 9.09 -5.13
N GLN A 523 -19.10 9.03 -4.67
CA GLN A 523 -18.77 8.57 -3.32
C GLN A 523 -18.94 9.67 -2.27
N VAL A 524 -19.09 10.93 -2.71
CA VAL A 524 -19.21 12.12 -1.86
C VAL A 524 -20.67 12.34 -1.40
N PRO A 525 -20.92 12.58 -0.10
CA PRO A 525 -22.25 12.79 0.50
C PRO A 525 -23.17 13.87 -0.09
N ASP A 526 -22.65 14.87 -0.79
CA ASP A 526 -23.44 16.01 -1.30
C ASP A 526 -23.49 16.11 -2.82
N PHE A 527 -22.97 15.11 -3.55
CA PHE A 527 -23.12 15.06 -4.99
C PHE A 527 -24.52 14.50 -5.34
N GLU A 528 -25.31 15.28 -6.06
CA GLU A 528 -26.47 14.80 -6.80
C GLU A 528 -25.94 14.27 -8.14
N ASP A 529 -26.07 12.95 -8.37
CA ASP A 529 -25.69 12.35 -9.64
C ASP A 529 -26.62 12.92 -10.74
N GLU A 530 -26.12 13.84 -11.57
CA GLU A 530 -26.86 14.36 -12.74
C GLU A 530 -27.08 13.28 -13.83
N ASP A 531 -26.49 12.08 -13.66
CA ASP A 531 -26.56 10.95 -14.59
C ASP A 531 -27.47 9.79 -14.12
N GLU A 532 -28.32 9.98 -13.10
CA GLU A 532 -29.35 9.00 -12.71
C GLU A 532 -30.52 8.94 -13.72
N ASP A 533 -30.24 8.52 -14.95
CA ASP A 533 -31.22 8.06 -15.93
C ASP A 533 -30.53 7.06 -16.87
N GLU A 534 -30.15 5.87 -16.38
CA GLU A 534 -30.25 4.59 -17.11
C GLU A 534 -29.62 3.43 -16.30
N ASP A 535 -30.38 2.34 -16.18
CA ASP A 535 -29.94 0.98 -15.85
C ASP A 535 -29.73 0.56 -14.37
N ASP A 536 -30.82 0.55 -13.61
CA ASP A 536 -31.04 -0.43 -12.53
C ASP A 536 -32.33 -1.23 -12.80
N ASN A 537 -32.20 -2.39 -13.47
CA ASN A 537 -33.19 -3.47 -13.45
C ASN A 537 -32.52 -4.86 -13.54
#